data_AF-A0A925Y3Z8-F1
#
_entry.id   AF-A0A925Y3Z8-F1
#
_cell.length_a   1.000
_cell.length_b   1.000
_cell.length_c   1.000
_cell.angle_alpha   90.00
_cell.angle_beta   90.00
_cell.angle_gamma   90.00
#
_symmetry.space_group_name_H-M   'P 1'
#
loop_
_entity.id
_entity.type
_entity.pdbx_description
1 polymer ?
#
loop_
_entity_poly.entity_id
_entity_poly.type
_entity_poly.pdbx_seq_one_letter_code
_entity_poly.pdbx_strand_id
1 'polypeptide(L)'
;MSLLPQSKKSPEEIARLREALGVPELVNAHEPNADSTTEPTITDAKKRTKKIAAVLEIAAPITEPEHQIQTPKPVRSLRKSEQIPILRDPITTPAANSTLPIYRHSSHEINELRRREAIAMLNPVANPRLATAHYSILTFGYLTAVIGASFLFSNVFPLAASASCVASALLVAAYIYQRRPISRHHAAFIAVIALFVIVFGALHYFPHLQNAT
;
A
#
# COMPACT_ATOMS: atom_id res chain seq x y z
N MET A 1 -5.10 11.68 -35.72
CA MET A 1 -4.89 12.52 -34.53
C MET A 1 -6.07 13.47 -34.43
N SER A 2 -6.97 13.25 -33.46
CA SER A 2 -8.17 14.06 -33.25
C SER A 2 -7.82 15.21 -32.32
N LEU A 3 -7.77 16.44 -32.86
CA LEU A 3 -7.63 17.66 -32.08
C LEU A 3 -9.03 18.11 -31.69
N LEU A 4 -9.50 17.65 -30.53
CA LEU A 4 -10.74 18.18 -29.94
C LEU A 4 -10.53 19.67 -29.62
N PRO A 5 -11.46 20.56 -30.02
CA PRO A 5 -11.35 21.97 -29.71
C PRO A 5 -11.49 22.19 -28.20
N GLN A 6 -10.44 22.69 -27.57
CA GLN A 6 -10.51 23.16 -26.18
C GLN A 6 -11.27 24.49 -26.16
N SER A 7 -12.55 24.48 -25.81
CA SER A 7 -13.25 25.72 -25.49
C SER A 7 -12.74 26.25 -24.16
N LYS A 8 -12.07 27.41 -24.20
CA LYS A 8 -11.72 28.16 -23.00
C LYS A 8 -13.01 28.72 -22.42
N LYS A 9 -13.58 28.04 -21.42
CA LYS A 9 -14.79 28.50 -20.73
C LYS A 9 -14.50 29.81 -20.01
N SER A 10 -15.45 30.73 -20.07
CA SER A 10 -15.33 32.05 -19.44
C SER A 10 -15.36 31.91 -17.91
N PRO A 11 -14.71 32.82 -17.16
CA PRO A 11 -14.69 32.78 -15.70
C PRO A 11 -16.09 32.83 -15.06
N GLU A 12 -17.06 33.46 -15.73
CA GLU A 12 -18.45 33.51 -15.28
C GLU A 12 -19.17 32.16 -15.41
N GLU A 13 -18.85 31.39 -16.46
CA GLU A 13 -19.39 30.04 -16.65
C GLU A 13 -18.83 29.07 -15.59
N ILE A 14 -17.58 29.27 -15.17
CA ILE A 14 -16.96 28.52 -14.07
C ILE A 14 -17.64 28.86 -12.73
N ALA A 15 -18.03 30.13 -12.50
CA ALA A 15 -18.76 30.53 -11.31
C ALA A 15 -20.15 29.86 -11.24
N ARG A 16 -20.90 29.87 -12.35
CA ARG A 16 -22.21 29.18 -12.42
C ARG A 16 -22.09 27.67 -12.25
N LEU A 17 -21.03 27.05 -12.76
CA LEU A 17 -20.77 25.62 -12.57
C LEU A 17 -20.42 25.30 -11.11
N ARG A 18 -19.70 26.19 -10.42
CA ARG A 18 -19.38 26.05 -8.98
C ARG A 18 -20.63 26.18 -8.11
N GLU A 19 -21.52 27.11 -8.46
CA GLU A 19 -22.82 27.30 -7.79
C GLU A 19 -23.72 26.07 -7.99
N ALA A 20 -23.81 25.53 -9.22
CA ALA A 20 -24.57 24.30 -9.51
C ALA A 20 -24.02 23.03 -8.82
N LEU A 21 -22.73 23.02 -8.46
CA LEU A 21 -22.07 21.93 -7.74
C LEU A 21 -22.13 22.09 -6.21
N GLY A 22 -22.78 23.13 -5.69
CA GLY A 22 -23.04 23.31 -4.26
C GLY A 22 -21.80 23.56 -3.41
N VAL A 23 -20.75 24.17 -3.96
CA VAL A 23 -19.55 24.56 -3.20
C VAL A 23 -19.81 25.91 -2.51
N PRO A 24 -19.82 25.99 -1.17
CA PRO A 24 -20.08 27.25 -0.48
C PRO A 24 -18.95 28.25 -0.72
N GLU A 25 -19.35 29.44 -1.19
CA GLU A 25 -18.51 30.59 -1.43
C GLU A 25 -18.05 31.19 -0.10
N LEU A 26 -16.75 31.18 0.17
CA LEU A 26 -16.15 31.95 1.26
C LEU A 26 -16.16 33.42 0.85
N VAL A 27 -17.26 34.09 1.19
CA VAL A 27 -17.50 35.51 0.98
C VAL A 27 -16.63 36.36 1.92
N ASN A 28 -15.83 37.20 1.26
CA ASN A 28 -15.35 38.55 1.64
C ASN A 28 -14.25 38.68 2.72
N ALA A 29 -13.06 39.18 2.39
CA ALA A 29 -12.69 40.53 1.91
C ALA A 29 -12.64 41.58 3.05
N HIS A 30 -11.44 42.07 3.34
CA HIS A 30 -11.26 43.45 3.75
C HIS A 30 -9.98 44.04 3.14
N GLU A 31 -10.16 45.26 2.63
CA GLU A 31 -9.29 46.09 1.81
C GLU A 31 -8.00 46.60 2.49
N PRO A 32 -7.08 47.24 1.72
CA PRO A 32 -5.82 47.76 2.21
C PRO A 32 -5.98 49.18 2.79
N ASN A 33 -5.41 49.47 3.96
CA ASN A 33 -4.99 50.84 4.28
C ASN A 33 -3.98 50.91 5.44
N ALA A 34 -3.27 52.03 5.44
CA ALA A 34 -2.01 52.31 6.06
C ALA A 34 -1.99 52.40 7.60
N ASP A 35 -0.75 52.29 8.10
CA ASP A 35 -0.20 52.99 9.27
C ASP A 35 -0.57 52.49 10.68
N SER A 36 0.35 51.74 11.29
CA SER A 36 0.90 52.10 12.61
C SER A 36 2.04 51.15 13.00
N THR A 37 3.21 51.77 13.18
CA THR A 37 4.42 51.31 13.87
C THR A 37 4.18 50.36 15.04
N THR A 38 4.79 49.18 15.00
CA THR A 38 5.46 48.57 16.17
C THR A 38 6.42 47.48 15.72
N GLU A 39 7.73 47.73 15.87
CA GLU A 39 8.77 46.72 15.81
C GLU A 39 8.54 45.64 16.88
N PRO A 40 8.86 44.37 16.56
CA PRO A 40 9.82 43.70 17.43
C PRO A 40 10.89 42.93 16.65
N THR A 41 12.13 43.30 16.97
CA THR A 41 13.23 42.40 17.35
C THR A 41 13.61 41.30 16.33
N ILE A 42 14.59 41.67 15.51
CA ILE A 42 15.38 40.81 14.63
C ILE A 42 16.33 39.96 15.49
N THR A 43 15.85 38.83 16.01
CA THR A 43 16.72 37.71 16.43
C THR A 43 15.92 36.41 16.38
N ASP A 44 15.68 35.86 15.18
CA ASP A 44 15.45 34.40 14.99
C ASP A 44 15.37 33.92 13.52
N ALA A 45 15.70 34.78 12.55
CA ALA A 45 15.69 34.42 11.13
C ALA A 45 16.83 33.45 10.70
N LYS A 46 17.79 33.13 11.59
CA LYS A 46 18.95 32.29 11.25
C LYS A 46 18.79 30.81 11.60
N LYS A 47 17.73 30.40 12.32
CA LYS A 47 17.49 29.00 12.70
C LYS A 47 16.49 28.27 11.80
N ARG A 48 15.76 28.98 10.95
CA ARG A 48 14.81 28.38 9.98
C ARG A 48 15.39 28.11 8.59
N THR A 49 16.46 28.80 8.17
CA THR A 49 17.09 28.57 6.87
C THR A 49 17.99 27.32 6.82
N LYS A 50 18.44 26.80 7.97
CA LYS A 50 19.18 25.52 8.02
C LYS A 50 18.26 24.27 8.06
N LYS A 51 16.97 24.45 8.36
CA LYS A 51 15.99 23.35 8.39
C LYS A 51 15.32 23.10 7.02
N ILE A 52 15.47 24.02 6.07
CA ILE A 52 14.92 23.87 4.71
C ILE A 52 15.99 23.32 3.75
N ALA A 53 17.27 23.60 3.98
CA ALA A 53 18.37 23.05 3.17
C ALA A 53 18.71 21.57 3.47
N ALA A 54 18.27 21.02 4.61
CA ALA A 54 18.48 19.60 4.95
C ALA A 54 17.31 18.68 4.55
N VAL A 55 16.25 19.23 3.93
CA VAL A 55 15.07 18.48 3.47
C VAL A 55 15.08 18.30 1.94
N LEU A 56 16.12 18.80 1.25
CA LEU A 56 16.24 18.77 -0.21
C LEU A 56 17.51 18.03 -0.68
N GLU A 57 17.79 16.84 -0.13
CA GLU A 57 18.82 15.96 -0.71
C GLU A 57 18.61 14.48 -0.34
N ILE A 58 17.43 13.93 -0.58
CA ILE A 58 17.25 12.49 -0.90
C ILE A 58 16.09 12.40 -1.91
N ALA A 59 16.36 12.81 -3.14
CA ALA A 59 15.53 12.46 -4.29
C ALA A 59 16.12 11.18 -4.92
N ALA A 60 15.59 10.03 -4.50
CA ALA A 60 15.69 8.78 -5.23
C ALA A 60 14.26 8.22 -5.39
N PRO A 61 13.95 7.60 -6.54
CA PRO A 61 12.60 7.55 -7.07
C PRO A 61 11.69 6.60 -6.29
N ILE A 62 10.45 7.06 -6.11
CA ILE A 62 9.34 6.29 -5.54
C ILE A 62 9.04 5.16 -6.52
N THR A 63 9.36 3.92 -6.12
CA THR A 63 8.82 2.72 -6.75
C THR A 63 7.34 2.63 -6.39
N GLU A 64 6.48 3.06 -7.31
CA GLU A 64 5.06 2.71 -7.28
C GLU A 64 4.91 1.19 -7.19
N PRO A 65 4.00 0.65 -6.36
CA PRO A 65 3.62 -0.74 -6.49
C PRO A 65 2.95 -0.89 -7.85
N GLU A 66 3.63 -1.56 -8.76
CA GLU A 66 3.13 -2.06 -10.03
C GLU A 66 1.78 -2.77 -9.77
N HIS A 67 0.68 -2.07 -10.00
CA HIS A 67 -0.55 -2.75 -10.35
C HIS A 67 -0.24 -3.48 -11.64
N GLN A 68 -0.13 -4.82 -11.55
CA GLN A 68 -0.13 -5.70 -12.70
C GLN A 68 -1.47 -5.50 -13.42
N ILE A 69 -1.50 -4.51 -14.30
CA ILE A 69 -2.43 -4.46 -15.41
C ILE A 69 -2.07 -5.70 -16.20
N GLN A 70 -2.85 -6.78 -16.04
CA GLN A 70 -2.80 -7.88 -16.98
C GLN A 70 -3.11 -7.26 -18.34
N THR A 71 -2.07 -7.00 -19.12
CA THR A 71 -2.22 -6.58 -20.50
C THR A 71 -3.08 -7.65 -21.16
N PRO A 72 -4.30 -7.32 -21.62
CA PRO A 72 -5.14 -8.32 -22.25
C PRO A 72 -4.33 -8.91 -23.39
N LYS A 73 -4.16 -10.25 -23.38
CA LYS A 73 -3.48 -10.98 -24.45
C LYS A 73 -4.02 -10.40 -25.77
N PRO A 74 -3.17 -9.90 -26.67
CA PRO A 74 -3.63 -9.36 -27.93
C PRO A 74 -4.22 -10.52 -28.72
N VAL A 75 -5.54 -10.69 -28.61
CA VAL A 75 -6.28 -11.59 -29.48
C VAL A 75 -6.28 -10.88 -30.83
N ARG A 76 -5.41 -11.38 -31.72
CA ARG A 76 -5.38 -11.00 -33.13
C ARG A 76 -6.83 -11.07 -33.61
N SER A 77 -7.45 -9.91 -33.83
CA SER A 77 -8.80 -9.86 -34.35
C SER A 77 -8.79 -10.65 -35.65
N LEU A 78 -9.52 -11.77 -35.69
CA LEU A 78 -9.72 -12.48 -36.96
C LEU A 78 -10.14 -11.44 -37.99
N ARG A 79 -9.47 -11.43 -39.13
CA ARG A 79 -9.82 -10.52 -40.22
C ARG A 79 -11.30 -10.74 -40.53
N LYS A 80 -12.03 -9.66 -40.85
CA LYS A 80 -13.47 -9.69 -41.20
C LYS A 80 -13.82 -10.74 -42.28
N SER A 81 -12.83 -11.18 -43.06
CA SER A 81 -12.93 -12.25 -44.06
C SER A 81 -12.90 -13.67 -43.52
N GLU A 82 -12.45 -13.90 -42.28
CA GLU A 82 -12.43 -15.20 -41.60
C GLU A 82 -13.63 -15.35 -40.65
N GLN A 83 -14.47 -14.32 -40.56
CA GLN A 83 -15.73 -14.34 -39.81
C GLN A 83 -16.76 -15.11 -40.65
N ILE A 84 -16.69 -16.44 -40.59
CA ILE A 84 -17.71 -17.32 -41.17
C ILE A 84 -19.06 -16.88 -40.58
N PRO A 85 -20.07 -16.58 -41.40
CA PRO A 85 -21.41 -16.30 -40.91
C PRO A 85 -21.89 -17.52 -40.14
N ILE A 86 -21.94 -17.41 -38.81
CA ILE A 86 -22.60 -18.39 -37.98
C ILE A 86 -24.08 -18.26 -38.36
N LEU A 87 -24.55 -19.15 -39.24
CA LEU A 87 -25.97 -19.42 -39.40
C LEU A 87 -26.51 -19.65 -37.99
N ARG A 88 -27.43 -18.78 -37.56
CA ARG A 88 -28.11 -18.96 -36.28
C ARG A 88 -28.87 -20.27 -36.38
N ASP A 89 -28.36 -21.31 -35.76
CA ASP A 89 -29.11 -22.53 -35.54
C ASP A 89 -30.41 -22.16 -34.80
N PRO A 90 -31.55 -22.77 -35.18
CA PRO A 90 -32.81 -22.57 -34.48
C PRO A 90 -32.61 -22.96 -33.02
N ILE A 91 -33.08 -22.08 -32.11
CA ILE A 91 -33.02 -22.16 -30.65
C ILE A 91 -32.83 -23.61 -30.17
N THR A 92 -31.57 -23.99 -29.96
CA THR A 92 -31.26 -25.32 -29.44
C THR A 92 -31.66 -25.31 -27.97
N THR A 93 -32.71 -26.05 -27.64
CA THR A 93 -33.00 -26.37 -26.25
C THR A 93 -31.77 -27.10 -25.68
N PRO A 94 -31.18 -26.62 -24.57
CA PRO A 94 -29.98 -27.25 -24.02
C PRO A 94 -30.29 -28.69 -23.63
N ALA A 95 -29.31 -29.58 -23.80
CA ALA A 95 -29.42 -30.97 -23.40
C ALA A 95 -29.82 -31.06 -21.91
N ALA A 96 -30.68 -32.02 -21.56
CA ALA A 96 -31.27 -32.19 -20.23
C ALA A 96 -30.25 -32.28 -19.07
N ASN A 97 -28.98 -32.47 -19.38
CA ASN A 97 -27.89 -32.66 -18.42
C ASN A 97 -26.96 -31.44 -18.30
N SER A 98 -27.28 -30.28 -18.91
CA SER A 98 -26.42 -29.10 -18.76
C SER A 98 -26.59 -28.49 -17.36
N THR A 99 -25.51 -28.42 -16.58
CA THR A 99 -25.43 -27.73 -15.28
C THR A 99 -25.45 -26.20 -15.40
N LEU A 100 -25.89 -25.67 -16.54
CA LEU A 100 -26.03 -24.24 -16.74
C LEU A 100 -27.45 -23.82 -16.34
N PRO A 101 -27.60 -22.77 -15.50
CA PRO A 101 -28.90 -22.25 -15.16
C PRO A 101 -29.67 -21.90 -16.44
N ILE A 102 -30.82 -22.56 -16.65
CA ILE A 102 -31.71 -22.32 -17.80
C ILE A 102 -32.43 -20.95 -17.66
N TYR A 103 -32.34 -20.34 -16.48
CA TYR A 103 -33.01 -19.08 -16.19
C TYR A 103 -32.36 -17.90 -16.94
N ARG A 104 -33.11 -17.34 -17.89
CA ARG A 104 -32.72 -16.10 -18.57
C ARG A 104 -33.13 -14.91 -17.71
N HIS A 105 -32.13 -14.24 -17.14
CA HIS A 105 -32.35 -13.01 -16.37
C HIS A 105 -32.97 -11.91 -17.25
N SER A 106 -33.90 -11.16 -16.66
CA SER A 106 -34.51 -10.01 -17.34
C SER A 106 -33.52 -8.84 -17.46
N SER A 107 -33.70 -7.94 -18.43
CA SER A 107 -32.81 -6.78 -18.60
C SER A 107 -32.69 -5.93 -17.34
N HIS A 108 -33.80 -5.81 -16.59
CA HIS A 108 -33.86 -5.12 -15.31
C HIS A 108 -33.00 -5.82 -14.25
N GLU A 109 -33.16 -7.13 -14.12
CA GLU A 109 -32.39 -7.96 -13.19
C GLU A 109 -30.89 -7.94 -13.49
N ILE A 110 -30.49 -7.95 -14.76
CA ILE A 110 -29.07 -7.83 -15.15
C ILE A 110 -28.51 -6.46 -14.71
N ASN A 111 -29.29 -5.38 -14.84
CA ASN A 111 -28.87 -4.07 -14.35
C ASN A 111 -28.73 -4.04 -12.82
N GLU A 112 -29.62 -4.72 -12.09
CA GLU A 112 -29.48 -4.87 -10.63
C GLU A 112 -28.24 -5.68 -10.25
N LEU A 113 -27.97 -6.80 -10.94
CA LEU A 113 -26.78 -7.61 -10.69
C LEU A 113 -25.51 -6.80 -10.92
N ARG A 114 -25.41 -6.06 -12.03
CA ARG A 114 -24.29 -5.15 -12.30
C ARG A 114 -24.14 -4.07 -11.22
N ARG A 115 -25.25 -3.52 -10.71
CA ARG A 115 -25.21 -2.55 -9.60
C ARG A 115 -24.67 -3.20 -8.31
N ARG A 116 -25.12 -4.41 -7.97
CA ARG A 116 -24.65 -5.15 -6.79
C ARG A 116 -23.18 -5.52 -6.92
N GLU A 117 -22.75 -5.98 -8.09
CA GLU A 117 -21.34 -6.27 -8.39
C GLU A 117 -20.48 -5.01 -8.31
N ALA A 118 -20.95 -3.87 -8.84
CA ALA A 118 -20.24 -2.59 -8.72
C ALA A 118 -20.07 -2.18 -7.24
N ILE A 119 -21.09 -2.36 -6.41
CA ILE A 119 -21.02 -2.09 -4.96
C ILE A 119 -20.08 -3.09 -4.26
N ALA A 120 -20.10 -4.36 -4.64
CA ALA A 120 -19.21 -5.38 -4.10
C ALA A 120 -17.75 -5.16 -4.50
N MET A 121 -17.49 -4.62 -5.69
CA MET A 121 -16.16 -4.21 -6.13
C MET A 121 -15.64 -2.98 -5.36
N LEU A 122 -16.54 -2.06 -4.96
CA LEU A 122 -16.18 -0.93 -4.11
C LEU A 122 -15.83 -1.36 -2.67
N ASN A 123 -16.44 -2.44 -2.18
CA ASN A 123 -16.21 -2.99 -0.84
C ASN A 123 -15.84 -4.47 -0.90
N PRO A 124 -14.62 -4.81 -1.37
CA PRO A 124 -14.19 -6.20 -1.40
C PRO A 124 -14.21 -6.76 0.02
N VAL A 125 -14.98 -7.84 0.23
CA VAL A 125 -15.01 -8.53 1.52
C VAL A 125 -13.61 -9.11 1.76
N ALA A 126 -12.88 -8.50 2.69
CA ALA A 126 -11.53 -8.92 3.02
C ALA A 126 -11.56 -10.38 3.51
N ASN A 127 -10.83 -11.26 2.83
CA ASN A 127 -10.70 -12.64 3.28
C ASN A 127 -9.88 -12.67 4.58
N PRO A 128 -10.44 -13.09 5.72
CA PRO A 128 -9.73 -13.05 7.01
C PRO A 128 -8.47 -13.93 7.03
N ARG A 129 -8.37 -14.94 6.16
CA ARG A 129 -7.18 -15.79 6.01
C ARG A 129 -6.03 -15.07 5.31
N LEU A 130 -6.34 -14.01 4.55
CA LEU A 130 -5.39 -13.15 3.86
C LEU A 130 -5.15 -11.84 4.63
N ALA A 131 -5.54 -11.78 5.91
CA ALA A 131 -5.24 -10.62 6.74
C ALA A 131 -3.74 -10.60 7.10
N THR A 132 -3.10 -9.47 6.82
CA THR A 132 -1.72 -9.18 7.24
C THR A 132 -1.60 -9.22 8.76
N ALA A 133 -0.42 -9.58 9.26
CA ALA A 133 -0.15 -9.47 10.70
C ALA A 133 -0.32 -8.01 11.17
N HIS A 134 -0.78 -7.85 12.41
CA HIS A 134 -0.94 -6.52 13.00
C HIS A 134 0.42 -5.82 13.08
N TYR A 135 0.47 -4.55 12.69
CA TYR A 135 1.71 -3.76 12.68
C TYR A 135 2.40 -3.75 14.04
N SER A 136 1.64 -3.71 15.14
CA SER A 136 2.17 -3.76 16.51
C SER A 136 2.98 -5.02 16.82
N ILE A 137 2.51 -6.20 16.37
CA ILE A 137 3.20 -7.47 16.58
C ILE A 137 4.50 -7.50 15.77
N LEU A 138 4.44 -7.01 14.53
CA LEU A 138 5.62 -6.87 13.66
C LEU A 138 6.66 -5.95 14.31
N THR A 139 6.27 -4.74 14.71
CA THR A 139 7.18 -3.78 15.35
C THR A 139 7.78 -4.35 16.62
N PHE A 140 7.00 -5.05 17.44
CA PHE A 140 7.51 -5.68 18.65
C PHE A 140 8.58 -6.73 18.35
N GLY A 141 8.34 -7.62 17.38
CA GLY A 141 9.30 -8.65 16.99
C GLY A 141 10.62 -8.08 16.42
N TYR A 142 10.55 -7.03 15.60
CA TYR A 142 11.77 -6.37 15.12
C TYR A 142 12.51 -5.63 16.24
N LEU A 143 11.76 -4.92 17.10
CA LEU A 143 12.36 -4.14 18.17
C LEU A 143 13.08 -5.04 19.17
N THR A 144 12.49 -6.17 19.57
CA THR A 144 13.15 -7.13 20.47
C THR A 144 14.41 -7.75 19.84
N ALA A 145 14.40 -8.03 18.54
CA ALA A 145 15.59 -8.52 17.83
C ALA A 145 16.73 -7.48 17.80
N VAL A 146 16.42 -6.22 17.51
CA VAL A 146 17.41 -5.12 17.47
C VAL A 146 17.93 -4.77 18.86
N ILE A 147 17.06 -4.79 19.88
CA ILE A 147 17.48 -4.61 21.28
C ILE A 147 18.43 -5.74 21.70
N GLY A 148 18.10 -6.99 21.36
CA GLY A 148 18.96 -8.14 21.62
C GLY A 148 20.35 -7.99 20.98
N ALA A 149 20.42 -7.49 19.75
CA ALA A 149 21.68 -7.16 19.08
C ALA A 149 22.43 -6.04 19.81
N SER A 150 21.73 -4.99 20.24
CA SER A 150 22.31 -3.83 20.94
C SER A 150 22.93 -4.22 22.29
N PHE A 151 22.37 -5.21 22.97
CA PHE A 151 22.93 -5.74 24.22
C PHE A 151 24.29 -6.43 24.02
N LEU A 152 24.53 -7.03 22.86
CA LEU A 152 25.85 -7.59 22.54
C LEU A 152 26.93 -6.50 22.49
N PHE A 153 26.61 -5.33 21.94
CA PHE A 153 27.57 -4.23 21.81
C PHE A 153 27.89 -3.52 23.13
N SER A 154 26.97 -3.54 24.09
CA SER A 154 27.07 -2.66 25.25
C SER A 154 28.00 -3.18 26.35
N ASN A 155 28.47 -4.44 26.32
CA ASN A 155 29.32 -5.12 27.34
C ASN A 155 28.83 -5.10 28.80
N VAL A 156 27.82 -4.31 29.13
CA VAL A 156 27.25 -4.14 30.48
C VAL A 156 26.23 -5.22 30.79
N PHE A 157 25.59 -5.80 29.76
CA PHE A 157 24.48 -6.74 29.96
C PHE A 157 24.94 -8.20 29.97
N PRO A 158 24.35 -9.04 30.85
CA PRO A 158 24.66 -10.46 30.89
C PRO A 158 24.16 -11.18 29.62
N LEU A 159 24.81 -12.28 29.25
CA LEU A 159 24.40 -13.14 28.12
C LEU A 159 22.91 -13.55 28.20
N ALA A 160 22.40 -13.76 29.41
CA ALA A 160 21.00 -14.10 29.61
C ALA A 160 20.03 -13.01 29.11
N ALA A 161 20.41 -11.73 29.20
CA ALA A 161 19.58 -10.62 28.73
C ALA A 161 19.45 -10.63 27.20
N SER A 162 20.56 -10.74 26.45
CA SER A 162 20.51 -10.84 24.99
C SER A 162 19.80 -12.13 24.54
N ALA A 163 20.07 -13.27 25.19
CA ALA A 163 19.42 -14.54 24.90
C ALA A 163 17.89 -14.48 25.08
N SER A 164 17.41 -13.85 26.16
CA SER A 164 15.96 -13.70 26.40
C SER A 164 15.28 -12.81 25.36
N CYS A 165 15.91 -11.70 24.93
CA CYS A 165 15.40 -10.87 23.85
C CYS A 165 15.32 -11.65 22.53
N VAL A 166 16.37 -12.38 22.17
CA VAL A 166 16.38 -13.19 20.94
C VAL A 166 15.33 -14.31 20.99
N ALA A 167 15.20 -15.00 22.12
CA ALA A 167 14.17 -16.02 22.30
C ALA A 167 12.76 -15.45 22.15
N SER A 168 12.50 -14.26 22.72
CA SER A 168 11.23 -13.57 22.55
C SER A 168 10.95 -13.18 21.09
N ALA A 169 11.97 -12.71 20.36
CA ALA A 169 11.86 -12.39 18.93
C ALA A 169 11.54 -13.65 18.09
N LEU A 170 12.19 -14.78 18.39
CA LEU A 170 11.93 -16.06 17.72
C LEU A 170 10.53 -16.61 18.01
N LEU A 171 10.02 -16.46 19.24
CA LEU A 171 8.63 -16.82 19.56
C LEU A 171 7.63 -16.00 18.75
N VAL A 172 7.86 -14.68 18.61
CA VAL A 172 7.02 -13.81 17.78
C VAL A 172 7.12 -14.22 16.30
N ALA A 173 8.32 -14.49 15.80
CA ALA A 173 8.53 -14.96 14.43
C ALA A 173 7.80 -16.29 14.17
N ALA A 174 7.90 -17.26 15.07
CA ALA A 174 7.21 -18.55 14.97
C ALA A 174 5.69 -18.37 14.98
N TYR A 175 5.16 -17.51 15.85
CA TYR A 175 3.73 -17.17 15.89
C TYR A 175 3.25 -16.57 14.57
N ILE A 176 3.97 -15.59 14.01
CA ILE A 176 3.65 -14.97 12.72
C ILE A 176 3.70 -16.01 11.60
N TYR A 177 4.74 -16.85 11.58
CA TYR A 177 4.93 -17.86 10.54
C TYR A 177 3.77 -18.87 10.47
N GLN A 178 3.28 -19.30 11.64
CA GLN A 178 2.21 -20.29 11.73
C GLN A 178 0.82 -19.70 11.48
N ARG A 179 0.54 -18.50 12.02
CA ARG A 179 -0.81 -17.91 11.98
C ARG A 179 -1.07 -17.04 10.76
N ARG A 180 -0.04 -16.49 10.11
CA ARG A 180 -0.17 -15.44 9.08
C ARG A 180 0.66 -15.77 7.83
N PRO A 181 0.09 -16.51 6.85
CA PRO A 181 0.85 -17.00 5.69
C PRO A 181 1.43 -15.88 4.82
N ILE A 182 0.71 -14.77 4.66
CA ILE A 182 1.17 -13.61 3.88
C ILE A 182 2.37 -12.91 4.54
N SER A 183 2.43 -12.93 5.87
CA SER A 183 3.50 -12.26 6.63
C SER A 183 4.69 -13.17 6.93
N ARG A 184 4.77 -14.36 6.30
CA ARG A 184 5.91 -15.29 6.49
C ARG A 184 7.25 -14.68 6.13
N HIS A 185 7.29 -13.76 5.17
CA HIS A 185 8.51 -13.03 4.81
C HIS A 185 9.07 -12.25 6.01
N HIS A 186 8.22 -11.55 6.77
CA HIS A 186 8.68 -10.84 7.96
C HIS A 186 9.14 -11.78 9.07
N ALA A 187 8.45 -12.91 9.26
CA ALA A 187 8.91 -13.93 10.20
C ALA A 187 10.31 -14.47 9.82
N ALA A 188 10.53 -14.71 8.53
CA ALA A 188 11.85 -15.12 8.03
C ALA A 188 12.92 -14.03 8.25
N PHE A 189 12.62 -12.76 7.98
CA PHE A 189 13.55 -11.66 8.25
C PHE A 189 13.90 -11.55 9.74
N ILE A 190 12.91 -11.61 10.65
CA ILE A 190 13.15 -11.58 12.09
C ILE A 190 14.02 -12.78 12.51
N ALA A 191 13.76 -13.97 11.95
CA ALA A 191 14.55 -15.16 12.23
C ALA A 191 16.00 -15.03 11.73
N VAL A 192 16.24 -14.43 10.56
CA VAL A 192 17.59 -14.17 10.04
C VAL A 192 18.33 -13.17 10.92
N ILE A 193 17.68 -12.10 11.38
CA ILE A 193 18.29 -11.14 12.32
C ILE A 193 18.64 -11.88 13.62
N ALA A 194 17.71 -12.64 14.18
CA ALA A 194 17.93 -13.43 15.39
C ALA A 194 19.09 -14.43 15.23
N LEU A 195 19.19 -15.11 14.08
CA LEU A 195 20.31 -16.00 13.74
C LEU A 195 21.63 -15.24 13.80
N PHE A 196 21.73 -14.06 13.19
CA PHE A 196 22.95 -13.26 13.25
C PHE A 196 23.29 -12.87 14.70
N VAL A 197 22.31 -12.44 15.49
CA VAL A 197 22.54 -12.13 16.91
C VAL A 197 23.06 -13.35 17.68
N ILE A 198 22.57 -14.55 17.39
CA ILE A 198 23.05 -15.79 18.01
C ILE A 198 24.49 -16.09 17.58
N VAL A 199 24.78 -16.04 16.28
CA VAL A 199 26.11 -16.35 15.73
C VAL A 199 27.15 -15.36 16.24
N PHE A 200 26.90 -14.05 16.10
CA PHE A 200 27.82 -13.03 16.59
C PHE A 200 27.88 -12.99 18.11
N GLY A 201 26.77 -13.25 18.80
CA GLY A 201 26.75 -13.38 20.26
C GLY A 201 27.61 -14.56 20.74
N ALA A 202 27.52 -15.72 20.09
CA ALA A 202 28.35 -16.87 20.40
C ALA A 202 29.84 -16.56 20.21
N LEU A 203 30.21 -15.92 19.10
CA LEU A 203 31.59 -15.50 18.86
C LEU A 203 32.07 -14.45 19.89
N HIS A 204 31.19 -13.52 20.30
CA HIS A 204 31.52 -12.47 21.25
C HIS A 204 31.74 -13.01 22.67
N TYR A 205 30.88 -13.90 23.16
CA TYR A 205 30.98 -14.43 24.52
C TYR A 205 31.89 -15.66 24.65
N PHE A 206 32.17 -16.39 23.56
CA PHE A 206 33.05 -17.55 23.56
C PHE A 206 34.27 -17.32 22.65
N PRO A 207 35.24 -16.48 23.07
CA PRO A 207 36.40 -16.14 22.25
C PRO A 207 37.28 -17.37 21.91
N HIS A 208 37.19 -18.45 22.69
CA HIS A 208 37.85 -19.71 22.38
C HIS A 208 37.44 -20.32 21.03
N LEU A 209 36.23 -19.99 20.53
CA LEU A 209 35.78 -20.39 19.19
C LEU A 209 36.47 -19.61 18.06
N GLN A 210 37.08 -18.46 18.35
CA GLN A 210 37.72 -17.61 17.35
C GLN A 210 39.10 -18.12 16.93
N ASN A 211 39.78 -18.87 17.80
CA ASN A 211 41.16 -19.32 17.59
C ASN A 211 41.26 -20.80 17.13
N ALA A 212 40.12 -21.47 16.91
CA ALA A 212 40.06 -22.89 16.59
C ALA A 212 39.98 -23.19 15.07
N THR A 213 40.00 -22.15 14.22
CA THR A 213 40.03 -22.21 12.75
C THR A 213 41.37 -21.73 12.23
#